data_AF-A0A3B9KAY5-F1
#
_entry.id   AF-A0A3B9KAY5-F1
#
_cell.length_a   1.000
_cell.length_b   1.000
_cell.length_c   1.000
_cell.angle_alpha   90.00
_cell.angle_beta   90.00
_cell.angle_gamma   90.00
#
_symmetry.space_group_name_H-M   'P 1'
#
loop_
_entity.id
_entity.type
_entity.pdbx_description
1 polymer ?
#
loop_
_entity_poly.entity_id
_entity_poly.type
_entity_poly.pdbx_seq_one_letter_code
_entity_poly.pdbx_strand_id
1 'polypeptide(L)' 'MRFSIIVPVLNEEAVLDDQLAHLIVQCAQYDCEVLIVDGGSTDNTINIAQRYGQVIHSARGRATQMNAGA' A
#
# COMPACT_ATOMS: atom_id res chain seq x y z
N MET A 1 11.12 18.30 -0.31
CA MET A 1 10.09 17.96 0.71
C MET A 1 9.87 16.47 0.61
N ARG A 2 9.91 15.76 1.73
CA ARG A 2 9.63 14.31 1.78
C ARG A 2 8.16 14.10 2.13
N PHE A 3 7.47 13.22 1.43
CA PHE A 3 6.08 12.91 1.69
C PHE A 3 5.81 11.41 1.61
N SER A 4 4.84 10.97 2.38
CA SER A 4 4.45 9.56 2.49
C SER A 4 3.12 9.34 1.78
N ILE A 5 3.02 8.26 1.01
CA ILE A 5 1.79 7.83 0.35
C ILE A 5 1.26 6.61 1.08
N ILE A 6 0.09 6.75 1.70
CA ILE A 6 -0.59 5.66 2.39
C ILE A 6 -1.56 5.00 1.41
N VAL A 7 -1.39 3.70 1.17
CA VAL A 7 -2.20 2.90 0.25
C VAL A 7 -2.96 1.84 1.06
N PRO A 8 -4.21 2.07 1.45
CA PRO A 8 -5.02 1.06 2.11
C PRO A 8 -5.43 -0.03 1.11
N VAL A 9 -5.19 -1.30 1.44
CA VAL A 9 -5.50 -2.45 0.57
C VAL A 9 -6.33 -3.50 1.32
N LEU A 10 -7.23 -4.18 0.59
CA LEU A 10 -8.01 -5.30 1.12
C LEU A 10 -8.53 -6.17 -0.04
N ASN A 11 -7.95 -7.35 -0.24
CA ASN A 11 -8.32 -8.29 -1.29
C ASN A 11 -8.30 -7.70 -2.71
N GLU A 12 -7.18 -7.09 -3.08
CA GLU A 12 -6.98 -6.36 -4.33
C GLU A 12 -6.02 -7.11 -5.30
N GLU A 13 -5.82 -8.43 -5.14
CA GLU A 13 -4.79 -9.17 -5.88
C GLU A 13 -4.87 -9.03 -7.42
N ALA A 14 -6.07 -8.79 -7.94
CA ALA A 14 -6.33 -8.69 -9.38
C ALA A 14 -5.78 -7.40 -10.01
N VAL A 15 -5.55 -6.35 -9.22
CA VAL A 15 -5.19 -5.01 -9.72
C VAL A 15 -4.02 -4.38 -9.00
N LEU A 16 -3.67 -4.86 -7.81
CA LEU A 16 -2.68 -4.23 -6.94
C LEU A 16 -1.29 -4.14 -7.59
N ASP A 17 -0.91 -5.16 -8.34
CA ASP A 17 0.43 -5.26 -8.95
C ASP A 17 0.69 -4.09 -9.92
N ASP A 18 -0.21 -3.92 -10.89
CA ASP A 18 -0.13 -2.86 -11.89
C ASP A 18 -0.23 -1.48 -11.24
N GLN A 19 -1.13 -1.30 -10.26
CA GLN A 19 -1.31 -0.01 -9.59
C GLN A 19 -0.07 0.41 -8.80
N LEU A 20 0.53 -0.50 -8.03
CA LEU A 20 1.73 -0.20 -7.27
C LEU A 20 2.95 0.00 -8.18
N ALA A 21 3.08 -0.77 -9.27
CA ALA A 21 4.14 -0.55 -10.26
C ALA A 21 4.08 0.86 -10.85
N HIS A 22 2.89 1.32 -11.26
CA HIS A 22 2.71 2.68 -11.75
C HIS A 22 3.01 3.75 -10.68
N LEU A 23 2.57 3.53 -9.44
CA LEU A 23 2.82 4.44 -8.33
C LEU A 23 4.32 4.59 -8.06
N ILE A 24 5.06 3.48 -7.96
CA ILE A 24 6.51 3.49 -7.67
C ILE A 24 7.28 4.24 -8.76
N VAL A 25 6.92 4.08 -10.04
CA VAL A 25 7.56 4.82 -11.15
C VAL A 25 7.37 6.33 -10.99
N GLN A 26 6.17 6.78 -10.63
CA GLN A 26 5.91 8.20 -10.37
C GLN A 26 6.66 8.68 -9.13
N CYS A 27 6.69 7.84 -8.10
CA CYS A 27 7.31 8.13 -6.82
C CYS A 27 8.83 8.27 -6.94
N ALA A 28 9.49 7.51 -7.83
CA ALA A 28 10.94 7.57 -8.06
C ALA A 28 11.45 8.96 -8.53
N GLN A 29 10.56 9.83 -9.01
CA GLN A 29 10.90 11.21 -9.39
C GLN A 29 10.94 12.16 -8.17
N TYR A 30 10.51 11.69 -7.00
CA TYR A 30 10.38 12.47 -5.77
C TYR A 30 11.04 11.72 -4.60
N ASP A 31 11.33 12.44 -3.52
CA ASP A 31 11.72 11.84 -2.23
C ASP A 31 10.44 11.40 -1.49
N CYS A 32 9.83 10.31 -1.94
CA CYS A 32 8.59 9.77 -1.35
C CYS A 32 8.81 8.37 -0.76
N GLU A 33 7.96 8.01 0.21
CA GLU A 33 7.83 6.64 0.70
C GLU A 33 6.41 6.13 0.47
N VAL A 34 6.26 4.83 0.19
CA VAL A 34 4.96 4.18 0.01
C VAL A 34 4.73 3.21 1.16
N LEU A 35 3.66 3.46 1.93
CA LEU A 35 3.21 2.66 3.06
C LEU A 35 1.92 1.94 2.65
N ILE A 36 1.99 0.62 2.53
CA ILE A 36 0.83 -0.20 2.12
C ILE A 36 0.17 -0.73 3.39
N VAL A 37 -1.09 -0.40 3.61
CA VAL A 37 -1.80 -0.76 4.84
C VAL A 37 -2.87 -1.82 4.56
N ASP A 38 -2.56 -3.06 4.90
CA ASP A 38 -3.46 -4.20 4.70
C ASP A 38 -4.53 -4.27 5.80
N GLY A 39 -5.80 -4.39 5.37
CA GLY A 39 -6.97 -4.49 6.25
C GLY A 39 -7.36 -5.92 6.62
N GLY A 40 -6.44 -6.89 6.50
CA GLY A 40 -6.71 -8.31 6.68
C GLY A 40 -7.14 -8.98 5.38
N SER A 41 -6.32 -8.87 4.34
CA SER A 41 -6.53 -9.61 3.09
C SER A 41 -6.39 -11.11 3.30
N THR A 42 -7.17 -11.87 2.55
CA THR A 42 -7.21 -13.34 2.57
C THR A 42 -6.78 -13.96 1.24
N ASP A 43 -6.41 -13.11 0.28
CA ASP A 43 -5.93 -13.46 -1.06
C ASP A 43 -4.43 -13.15 -1.18
N ASN A 44 -3.89 -13.09 -2.41
CA ASN A 44 -2.48 -12.85 -2.66
C ASN A 44 -2.04 -11.37 -2.50
N THR A 45 -2.91 -10.47 -2.04
CA THR A 45 -2.64 -9.02 -1.89
C THR A 45 -1.36 -8.73 -1.11
N ILE A 46 -1.14 -9.39 0.04
CA ILE A 46 0.02 -9.14 0.90
C ILE A 46 1.33 -9.52 0.18
N ASN A 47 1.36 -10.67 -0.51
CA ASN A 47 2.54 -11.12 -1.24
C ASN A 47 2.90 -10.17 -2.39
N ILE A 48 1.89 -9.63 -3.07
CA ILE A 48 2.08 -8.61 -4.12
C ILE A 48 2.62 -7.31 -3.48
N ALA A 49 1.98 -6.83 -2.41
CA ALA A 49 2.34 -5.59 -1.72
C ALA A 49 3.79 -5.56 -1.22
N GLN A 50 4.29 -6.68 -0.68
CA GLN A 50 5.65 -6.81 -0.17
C GLN A 50 6.75 -6.53 -1.21
N ARG A 51 6.42 -6.61 -2.52
CA ARG A 51 7.36 -6.30 -3.60
C ARG A 51 7.59 -4.80 -3.79
N TYR A 52 6.68 -3.95 -3.29
CA TYR A 52 6.63 -2.53 -3.64
C TYR A 52 6.92 -1.58 -2.47
N GLY A 53 6.77 -2.02 -1.22
CA GLY A 53 6.99 -1.14 -0.08
C GLY A 53 6.79 -1.83 1.26
N GLN A 54 6.80 -1.01 2.32
CA GLN A 54 6.53 -1.49 3.66
C GLN A 54 5.05 -1.82 3.80
N VAL A 55 4.76 -3.02 4.30
CA VAL A 55 3.40 -3.46 4.60
C VAL A 55 3.12 -3.30 6.10
N ILE A 56 2.02 -2.62 6.42
CA ILE A 56 1.48 -2.43 7.76
C ILE A 56 0.17 -3.22 7.85
N HIS A 57 0.02 -4.04 8.89
CA HIS A 57 -1.25 -4.73 9.15
C HIS A 57 -2.16 -3.91 10.05
N SER A 58 -3.45 -3.90 9.74
CA SER A 58 -4.46 -3.17 10.51
C SER A 58 -5.78 -3.92 10.52
N ALA A 59 -6.68 -3.54 11.42
CA ALA A 59 -8.06 -4.01 11.37
C ALA A 59 -8.76 -3.45 10.12
N ARG A 60 -9.66 -4.24 9.55
CA ARG A 60 -10.45 -3.85 8.37
C ARG A 60 -11.15 -2.51 8.59
N GLY A 61 -11.04 -1.64 7.59
CA GLY A 61 -11.79 -0.38 7.52
C GLY A 61 -10.91 0.74 7.00
N ARG A 62 -11.38 1.46 5.97
CA ARG A 62 -10.60 2.50 5.29
C ARG A 62 -10.02 3.53 6.26
N ALA A 63 -10.82 4.06 7.18
CA ALA A 63 -10.35 5.02 8.17
C ALA A 63 -9.28 4.44 9.10
N THR A 64 -9.48 3.20 9.58
CA THR A 64 -8.50 2.49 10.42
C THR A 64 -7.18 2.28 9.71
N GLN A 65 -7.23 1.83 8.45
CA GLN A 65 -6.04 1.64 7.61
C GLN A 65 -5.30 2.96 7.37
N MET A 66 -6.02 4.01 7.00
CA MET A 66 -5.42 5.34 6.79
C MET A 66 -4.76 5.88 8.06
N ASN A 67 -5.40 5.71 9.23
CA ASN A 67 -4.86 6.16 10.51
C ASN A 67 -3.65 5.34 10.97
N ALA A 68 -3.58 4.05 10.63
CA ALA A 68 -2.45 3.20 10.99
C ALA A 68 -1.19 3.49 10.16
N GLY A 69 -1.34 4.09 8.97
CA GLY A 69 -0.23 4.51 8.12
C GLY A 69 0.20 5.97 8.28
N ALA A 70 -0.52 6.77 9.09
CA ALA A 70 -0.27 8.20 9.31
C ALA A 70 0.62 8.42 10.54
#